data_AF-A0A7N2M5Y4-F1
#
_entry.id   AF-A0A7N2M5Y4-F1
#
_cell.length_a   1.000
_cell.length_b   1.000
_cell.length_c   1.000
_cell.angle_alpha   90.00
_cell.angle_beta   90.00
_cell.angle_gamma   90.00
#
_symmetry.space_group_name_H-M   'P 1'
#
loop_
_entity.id
_entity.type
_entity.pdbx_description
1 polymer ?
#
loop_
_entity_poly.entity_id
_entity_poly.type
_entity_poly.pdbx_seq_one_letter_code
_entity_poly.pdbx_strand_id
1 'polypeptide(L)'
;MIELGFSKSLSEWIGSNLKKSGEHETWAFNLEGAVQMFNSYREKSYWPLLEHPPKGMEIAIVRAENSDRWDSDVIQRLESLATRVGDGSEGKFSVHVLPNSGHWVHVDNPKGLLDMIAPKLASLKPHST
;
A
#
# COMPACT_ATOMS: atom_id res chain seq x y z
N MET A 1 16.43 22.89 2.81
CA MET A 1 15.16 22.28 2.35
C MET A 1 14.07 23.33 2.14
N ILE A 2 13.75 24.16 3.13
CA ILE A 2 12.77 25.25 2.96
C ILE A 2 13.19 26.21 1.84
N GLU A 3 14.47 26.62 1.82
CA GLU A 3 15.04 27.45 0.73
C GLU A 3 15.01 26.77 -0.65
N LEU A 4 14.87 25.44 -0.69
CA LEU A 4 14.72 24.66 -1.92
C LEU A 4 13.25 24.47 -2.32
N GLY A 5 12.32 25.14 -1.64
CA GLY A 5 10.88 25.10 -1.94
C GLY A 5 10.09 23.97 -1.26
N PHE A 6 10.71 23.17 -0.39
CA PHE A 6 10.00 22.13 0.35
C PHE A 6 9.20 22.70 1.52
N SER A 7 8.05 22.10 1.83
CA SER A 7 7.25 22.51 3.00
C SER A 7 8.01 22.29 4.30
N LYS A 8 7.67 23.09 5.33
CA LYS A 8 8.22 22.91 6.68
C LYS A 8 7.90 21.51 7.23
N SER A 9 6.65 21.05 7.08
CA SER A 9 6.24 19.73 7.54
C SER A 9 7.03 18.59 6.91
N LEU A 10 7.31 18.67 5.60
CA LEU A 10 8.15 17.68 4.91
C LEU A 10 9.60 17.74 5.40
N SER A 11 10.13 18.95 5.60
CA SER A 11 11.50 19.15 6.10
C SER A 11 11.68 18.60 7.52
N GLU A 12 10.69 18.79 8.39
CA GLU A 12 10.69 18.24 9.76
C GLU A 12 10.55 16.72 9.76
N TRP A 13 9.65 16.18 8.93
CA TRP A 13 9.45 14.74 8.81
C TRP A 13 10.68 14.01 8.27
N ILE A 14 11.38 14.55 7.26
CA ILE A 14 12.62 13.91 6.81
C ILE A 14 13.72 14.05 7.86
N GLY A 15 13.77 15.18 8.57
CA GLY A 15 14.72 15.43 9.67
C GLY A 15 14.54 14.46 10.85
N SER A 16 13.31 14.03 11.14
CA SER A 16 13.04 13.04 12.21
C SER A 16 13.62 11.65 11.91
N ASN A 17 14.13 11.42 10.70
CA ASN A 17 14.82 10.19 10.32
C ASN A 17 16.34 10.26 10.50
N LEU A 18 16.88 11.33 11.10
CA LEU A 18 18.28 11.39 11.49
C LEU A 18 18.48 10.76 12.87
N LYS A 19 19.57 10.01 13.02
CA LYS A 19 20.03 9.45 14.30
C LYS A 19 21.48 9.88 14.56
N LYS A 20 21.83 10.01 15.84
CA LYS A 20 23.22 10.26 16.23
C LYS A 20 24.09 9.01 16.01
N SER A 21 25.31 9.24 15.56
CA SER A 21 26.37 8.26 15.37
C SER A 21 27.69 8.88 15.84
N GLY A 22 27.89 8.90 17.16
CA GLY A 22 28.97 9.68 17.79
C GLY A 22 28.70 11.18 17.66
N GLU A 23 29.69 11.92 17.14
CA GLU A 23 29.64 13.37 16.91
C GLU A 23 28.95 13.76 15.59
N HIS A 24 28.41 12.80 14.85
CA HIS A 24 27.77 13.02 13.55
C HIS A 24 26.34 12.51 13.54
N GLU A 25 25.49 13.08 12.69
CA GLU A 25 24.21 12.49 12.31
C GLU A 25 24.36 11.54 11.11
N THR A 26 23.53 10.50 11.09
CA THR A 26 23.34 9.60 9.95
C THR A 26 21.87 9.27 9.78
N TRP A 27 21.51 8.72 8.61
CA TRP A 27 20.15 8.29 8.34
C TRP A 27 19.77 7.07 9.18
N ALA A 28 18.55 7.06 9.69
CA ALA A 28 17.96 5.92 10.40
C ALA A 28 17.66 4.75 9.46
N PHE A 29 17.66 4.98 8.15
CA PHE A 29 17.40 4.00 7.09
C PHE A 29 18.52 4.00 6.05
N ASN A 30 18.56 2.95 5.22
CA ASN A 30 19.51 2.85 4.12
C ASN A 30 19.02 3.71 2.93
N LEU A 31 19.75 4.79 2.63
CA LEU A 31 19.38 5.73 1.57
C LEU A 31 19.43 5.09 0.18
N GLU A 32 20.44 4.27 -0.10
CA GLU A 32 20.56 3.56 -1.37
C GLU A 32 19.39 2.58 -1.57
N GLY A 33 19.03 1.85 -0.51
CA GLY A 33 17.87 0.97 -0.49
C GLY A 33 16.57 1.74 -0.76
N ALA A 34 16.40 2.94 -0.19
CA ALA A 34 15.24 3.79 -0.48
C ALA A 34 15.19 4.20 -1.97
N VAL A 35 16.33 4.53 -2.58
CA VAL A 35 16.41 4.84 -4.02
C VAL A 35 16.06 3.60 -4.86
N GLN A 36 16.58 2.42 -4.51
CA GLN A 36 16.27 1.16 -5.20
C GLN A 36 14.77 0.82 -5.10
N MET A 37 14.16 0.99 -3.93
CA MET A 37 12.72 0.79 -3.73
C MET A 37 11.89 1.75 -4.58
N PHE A 38 12.30 3.03 -4.65
CA PHE A 38 11.62 4.02 -5.49
C PHE A 38 11.71 3.69 -6.98
N ASN A 39 12.88 3.27 -7.47
CA ASN A 39 13.04 2.86 -8.87
C ASN A 39 12.21 1.60 -9.17
N SER A 40 12.22 0.61 -8.27
CA SER A 40 11.36 -0.58 -8.38
C SER A 40 9.88 -0.21 -8.49
N TYR A 41 9.38 0.68 -7.62
CA TYR A 41 8.00 1.19 -7.68
C TYR A 41 7.65 1.80 -9.04
N ARG A 42 8.58 2.53 -9.66
CA ARG A 42 8.37 3.17 -10.96
C ARG A 42 8.40 2.21 -12.14
N GLU A 43 9.22 1.16 -12.05
CA GLU A 43 9.47 0.24 -13.16
C GLU A 43 8.57 -1.00 -13.16
N LYS A 44 8.10 -1.42 -11.98
CA LYS A 44 7.35 -2.67 -11.84
C LYS A 44 5.86 -2.44 -12.05
N SER A 45 5.26 -3.28 -12.90
CA SER A 45 3.83 -3.37 -13.07
C SER A 45 3.34 -4.72 -12.53
N TYR A 46 2.47 -4.68 -11.52
CA TYR A 46 1.87 -5.87 -10.91
C TYR A 46 0.47 -6.16 -11.45
N TRP A 47 0.04 -5.48 -12.52
CA TRP A 47 -1.24 -5.77 -13.16
C TRP A 47 -1.41 -7.25 -13.55
N PRO A 48 -0.41 -7.94 -14.15
CA PRO A 48 -0.56 -9.35 -14.48
C PRO A 48 -0.86 -10.23 -13.27
N LEU A 49 -0.34 -9.88 -12.08
CA LEU A 49 -0.63 -10.60 -10.83
C LEU A 49 -2.07 -10.39 -10.37
N LEU A 50 -2.61 -9.17 -10.53
CA LEU A 50 -4.01 -8.87 -10.19
C LEU A 50 -4.99 -9.47 -11.20
N GLU A 51 -4.58 -9.54 -12.47
CA GLU A 51 -5.38 -10.08 -13.57
C GLU A 51 -5.42 -11.60 -13.57
N HIS A 52 -4.33 -12.23 -13.14
CA HIS A 52 -4.17 -13.68 -13.07
C HIS A 52 -3.56 -14.11 -11.72
N PRO A 53 -4.29 -13.95 -10.60
CA PRO A 53 -3.78 -14.38 -9.31
C PRO A 53 -3.50 -15.89 -9.32
N PRO A 54 -2.36 -16.37 -8.77
CA PRO A 54 -2.10 -17.80 -8.68
C PRO A 54 -3.19 -18.55 -7.93
N LYS A 55 -3.47 -19.79 -8.34
CA LYS A 55 -4.44 -20.65 -7.66
C LYS A 55 -4.13 -20.77 -6.17
N GLY A 56 -5.14 -20.56 -5.34
CA GLY A 56 -5.01 -20.59 -3.88
C GLY A 56 -4.50 -19.28 -3.26
N MET A 57 -4.16 -18.28 -4.07
CA MET A 57 -3.88 -16.92 -3.60
C MET A 57 -5.17 -16.10 -3.53
N GLU A 58 -5.29 -15.27 -2.50
CA GLU A 58 -6.34 -14.27 -2.38
C GLU A 58 -5.70 -12.89 -2.22
N ILE A 59 -6.05 -11.96 -3.11
CA ILE A 59 -5.58 -10.58 -3.11
C ILE A 59 -6.77 -9.67 -2.86
N ALA A 60 -6.75 -8.94 -1.75
CA ALA A 60 -7.75 -7.94 -1.42
C ALA A 60 -7.10 -6.55 -1.41
N ILE A 61 -7.55 -5.66 -2.31
CA ILE A 61 -7.12 -4.26 -2.36
C ILE A 61 -8.06 -3.43 -1.48
N VAL A 62 -7.49 -2.66 -0.55
CA VAL A 62 -8.22 -1.66 0.23
C VAL A 62 -7.81 -0.27 -0.26
N ARG A 63 -8.77 0.50 -0.77
CA ARG A 63 -8.57 1.88 -1.23
C ARG A 63 -9.29 2.85 -0.31
N ALA A 64 -8.69 4.01 -0.06
CA ALA A 64 -9.34 5.11 0.64
C ALA A 64 -10.39 5.80 -0.28
N GLU A 65 -11.59 6.07 0.25
CA GLU A 65 -12.67 6.74 -0.49
C GLU A 65 -12.24 8.09 -1.08
N ASN A 66 -11.52 8.90 -0.30
CA ASN A 66 -11.11 10.24 -0.68
C ASN A 66 -9.66 10.29 -1.21
N SER A 67 -9.12 9.18 -1.71
CA SER A 67 -7.76 9.14 -2.23
C SER A 67 -7.65 9.82 -3.60
N ASP A 68 -6.74 10.79 -3.70
CA ASP A 68 -6.35 11.51 -4.92
C ASP A 68 -5.25 10.82 -5.74
N ARG A 69 -4.82 9.61 -5.32
CA ARG A 69 -3.68 8.88 -5.93
C ARG A 69 -4.07 7.91 -7.03
N TRP A 70 -5.36 7.82 -7.36
CA TRP A 70 -5.90 6.82 -8.26
C TRP A 70 -6.72 7.51 -9.36
N ASP A 71 -6.30 7.30 -10.60
CA ASP A 71 -7.05 7.76 -11.76
C ASP A 71 -8.33 6.91 -11.94
N SER A 72 -9.35 7.50 -12.57
CA SER A 72 -10.66 6.86 -12.74
C SER A 72 -10.60 5.56 -13.55
N ASP A 73 -9.71 5.48 -14.53
CA ASP A 73 -9.49 4.29 -15.36
C ASP A 73 -8.87 3.15 -14.55
N VAL A 74 -7.94 3.45 -13.64
CA VAL A 74 -7.37 2.47 -12.72
C VAL A 74 -8.45 1.90 -11.80
N ILE A 75 -9.31 2.75 -11.25
CA ILE A 75 -10.42 2.34 -10.38
C ILE A 75 -11.38 1.44 -11.15
N GLN A 76 -11.80 1.85 -12.35
CA GLN A 76 -12.68 1.07 -13.19
C GLN A 76 -12.06 -0.29 -13.56
N ARG A 77 -10.75 -0.34 -13.83
CA ARG A 77 -10.05 -1.61 -14.11
C ARG A 77 -10.06 -2.55 -12.91
N LEU A 78 -9.80 -2.04 -11.70
CA LEU A 78 -9.88 -2.83 -10.47
C LEU A 78 -11.30 -3.37 -10.22
N GLU A 79 -12.33 -2.53 -10.35
CA GLU A 79 -13.72 -2.94 -10.19
C GLU A 79 -14.15 -3.99 -11.23
N SER A 80 -13.71 -3.80 -12.48
CA SER A 80 -13.94 -4.77 -13.56
C SER A 80 -13.27 -6.11 -13.26
N LEU A 81 -12.08 -6.11 -12.66
CA LEU A 81 -11.40 -7.34 -12.23
C LEU A 81 -12.14 -8.04 -11.09
N ALA A 82 -12.62 -7.28 -10.10
CA ALA A 82 -13.32 -7.83 -8.94
C ALA A 82 -14.67 -8.48 -9.29
N THR A 83 -15.28 -8.10 -10.42
CA THR A 83 -16.55 -8.66 -10.90
C THR A 83 -16.39 -9.84 -11.86
N ARG A 84 -15.15 -10.20 -12.24
CA ARG A 84 -14.92 -11.35 -13.12
C ARG A 84 -15.34 -12.65 -12.44
N VAL A 85 -16.15 -13.43 -13.16
CA VAL A 85 -16.48 -14.81 -12.77
C VAL A 85 -15.37 -15.72 -13.29
N GLY A 86 -14.49 -16.17 -12.41
CA GLY A 86 -13.48 -17.17 -12.73
C GLY A 86 -14.08 -18.58 -12.82
N ASP A 87 -13.44 -19.44 -13.60
CA ASP A 87 -13.74 -20.89 -13.68
C ASP A 87 -13.14 -21.70 -12.52
N GLY A 88 -12.52 -21.02 -11.55
CA GLY A 88 -11.84 -21.61 -10.40
C GLY A 88 -10.40 -22.07 -10.67
N SER A 89 -9.85 -21.80 -11.86
CA SER A 89 -8.45 -22.08 -12.18
C SER A 89 -7.47 -21.09 -11.55
N GLU A 90 -7.91 -19.85 -11.31
CA GLU A 90 -7.12 -18.75 -10.74
C GLU A 90 -7.45 -18.50 -9.26
N GLY A 91 -6.61 -17.67 -8.63
CA GLY A 91 -6.85 -17.14 -7.30
C GLY A 91 -7.96 -16.10 -7.27
N LYS A 92 -8.21 -15.54 -6.09
CA LYS A 92 -9.29 -14.59 -5.84
C LYS A 92 -8.75 -13.17 -5.82
N PHE A 93 -9.52 -12.25 -6.38
CA PHE A 93 -9.25 -10.83 -6.34
C PHE A 93 -10.49 -10.07 -5.84
N SER A 94 -10.30 -9.14 -4.89
CA SER A 94 -11.37 -8.28 -4.40
C SER A 94 -10.87 -6.85 -4.18
N VAL A 95 -11.82 -5.90 -4.22
CA VAL A 95 -11.56 -4.48 -3.98
C VAL A 95 -12.53 -3.99 -2.92
N HIS A 96 -12.01 -3.22 -1.97
CA HIS A 96 -12.74 -2.64 -0.85
C HIS A 96 -12.47 -1.14 -0.80
N VAL A 97 -13.51 -0.36 -0.52
CA VAL A 97 -13.39 1.09 -0.30
C VAL A 97 -13.58 1.37 1.19
N LEU A 98 -12.56 1.97 1.81
CA LEU A 98 -12.60 2.41 3.21
C LEU A 98 -13.24 3.82 3.26
N PRO A 99 -14.46 3.94 3.81
CA PRO A 99 -15.17 5.23 3.86
C PRO A 99 -14.44 6.23 4.75
N ASN A 100 -14.63 7.51 4.47
CA ASN A 100 -14.11 8.64 5.25
C ASN A 100 -12.59 8.58 5.48
N SER A 101 -11.83 8.13 4.48
CA SER A 101 -10.37 8.02 4.58
C SER A 101 -9.64 8.61 3.37
N GLY A 102 -8.49 9.23 3.61
CA GLY A 102 -7.60 9.84 2.63
C GLY A 102 -6.29 9.06 2.49
N HIS A 103 -5.16 9.76 2.37
CA HIS A 103 -3.87 9.13 2.08
C HIS A 103 -3.40 8.15 3.18
N TRP A 104 -3.76 8.41 4.44
CA TRP A 104 -3.27 7.65 5.59
C TRP A 104 -4.40 6.82 6.19
N VAL A 105 -4.81 5.77 5.48
CA VAL A 105 -5.97 4.92 5.85
C VAL A 105 -5.98 4.44 7.31
N HIS A 106 -4.81 4.14 7.87
CA HIS A 106 -4.66 3.68 9.26
C HIS A 106 -4.78 4.80 10.30
N VAL A 107 -4.57 6.06 9.90
CA VAL A 107 -4.78 7.24 10.74
C VAL A 107 -6.22 7.73 10.59
N ASP A 108 -6.72 7.78 9.36
CA ASP A 108 -8.01 8.38 9.03
C ASP A 108 -9.20 7.53 9.50
N ASN A 109 -9.14 6.21 9.31
CA ASN A 109 -10.19 5.28 9.74
C ASN A 109 -9.61 3.95 10.26
N PRO A 110 -8.89 3.96 11.41
CA PRO A 110 -8.23 2.78 11.98
C PRO A 110 -9.21 1.64 12.28
N LYS A 111 -10.40 1.97 12.80
CA LYS A 111 -11.41 0.96 13.16
C LYS A 111 -11.99 0.30 11.90
N GLY A 112 -12.39 1.09 10.90
CA GLY A 112 -12.91 0.54 9.66
C GLY A 112 -11.88 -0.31 8.93
N LEU A 113 -10.60 0.10 8.93
CA LEU A 113 -9.52 -0.69 8.37
C LEU A 113 -9.36 -2.03 9.12
N LEU A 114 -9.39 -2.00 10.46
CA LEU A 114 -9.30 -3.21 11.28
C LEU A 114 -10.49 -4.16 11.01
N ASP A 115 -11.71 -3.63 10.97
CA ASP A 115 -12.92 -4.41 10.72
C ASP A 115 -12.88 -5.12 9.35
N MET A 116 -12.22 -4.52 8.35
CA MET A 116 -12.00 -5.13 7.04
C MET A 116 -10.93 -6.23 7.05
N ILE A 117 -9.81 -6.01 7.75
CA ILE A 117 -8.63 -6.90 7.68
C ILE A 117 -8.73 -8.06 8.68
N ALA A 118 -9.25 -7.83 9.89
CA ALA A 118 -9.24 -8.80 10.98
C ALA A 118 -9.91 -10.14 10.64
N PRO A 119 -11.06 -10.20 9.94
CA PRO A 119 -11.66 -11.46 9.55
C PRO A 119 -10.75 -12.32 8.65
N LYS A 120 -9.99 -11.67 7.75
CA LYS A 120 -9.06 -12.37 6.86
C LYS A 120 -7.88 -12.92 7.64
N LEU A 121 -7.28 -12.12 8.52
CA LEU A 121 -6.18 -12.57 9.38
C LEU A 121 -6.61 -13.74 10.28
N ALA A 122 -7.81 -13.69 10.87
CA ALA A 122 -8.34 -14.77 11.71
C ALA A 122 -8.59 -16.07 10.92
N SER A 123 -8.83 -15.98 9.61
CA SER A 123 -9.04 -17.14 8.74
C SER A 123 -7.74 -17.85 8.34
N LEU A 124 -6.58 -17.20 8.51
CA LEU A 124 -5.27 -17.79 8.23
C LEU A 124 -4.98 -18.83 9.32
N LYS A 125 -5.09 -20.11 8.98
CA LYS A 125 -4.63 -21.18 9.87
C LYS A 125 -3.10 -21.09 9.97
N PRO A 126 -2.51 -21.12 11.19
CA PRO A 126 -1.09 -21.34 11.31
C PRO A 126 -0.77 -22.67 10.62
N HIS A 127 0.17 -22.66 9.69
CA HIS A 127 0.69 -23.91 9.13
C HIS A 127 1.31 -24.68 10.28
N SER A 128 0.73 -25.84 10.61
CA SER A 128 1.38 -26.82 11.48
C SER A 128 2.62 -27.30 10.72
N THR A 129 3.78 -26.73 11.05
CA THR A 129 5.10 -27.26 10.70
C THR A 129 5.35 -28.55 11.47
#